data_AF-A0AAN8F2L5-F1
#
_entry.id   AF-A0AAN8F2L5-F1
#
_cell.length_a   1.000
_cell.length_b   1.000
_cell.length_c   1.000
_cell.angle_alpha   90.00
_cell.angle_beta   90.00
_cell.angle_gamma   90.00
#
_symmetry.space_group_name_H-M   'P 1'
#
loop_
_entity.id
_entity.type
_entity.pdbx_description
1 polymer ?
#
loop_
_entity_poly.entity_id
_entity_poly.type
_entity_poly.pdbx_seq_one_letter_code
_entity_poly.pdbx_strand_id
1 'polypeptide(L)'
;MAINAWVRMDMLGAVMCIWIGVFVLSARPVCRKLWYIFVIYMAVLFPLQYVTYVGLPEDTCFAYPWDHLFGWPSTLTKNVNFDIWFGLSNYAVNWPAENLIADFILLLVASCQLTVFRREGTDNDSIFVNDDYDLKPNNPRYDFIANQRSFVDFIKIAIFHYGHWITLIMVLIAGIGGTSLFALGYIMITFWILWQGNNLYVMNPLTNSFKSTLAKWKTLISYTVFTMFCKVALQLVGCVFLEWFYDSSGIQESMRCTVRQLFSIVCVNSIVQARKVVGADPLFPNETDLDRMCTVVPQEAQIGFDAIALGFLVFQLRIFHSWYFQHCMVEYRSEILLANRWVIVLSSLC
;
A
#
# COMPACT_ATOMS: atom_id res chain seq x y z
N MET A 1 7.56 4.67 3.61
CA MET A 1 7.37 4.61 2.15
C MET A 1 5.89 4.75 1.79
N ALA A 2 5.01 3.83 2.21
CA ALA A 2 3.57 3.90 1.89
C ALA A 2 2.90 5.21 2.35
N ILE A 3 3.19 5.68 3.57
CA ILE A 3 2.68 6.96 4.09
C ILE A 3 3.18 8.14 3.24
N ASN A 4 4.46 8.12 2.83
CA ASN A 4 5.01 9.18 1.99
C ASN A 4 4.33 9.20 0.61
N ALA A 5 4.15 8.03 -0.02
CA ALA A 5 3.39 7.92 -1.26
C ALA A 5 1.94 8.43 -1.11
N TRP A 6 1.30 8.18 0.02
CA TRP A 6 -0.05 8.69 0.34
C TRP A 6 -0.09 10.21 0.49
N VAL A 7 0.88 10.82 1.17
CA VAL A 7 0.93 12.29 1.30
C VAL A 7 1.18 12.96 -0.05
N ARG A 8 2.01 12.37 -0.90
CA ARG A 8 2.45 13.00 -2.15
C ARG A 8 1.49 12.84 -3.31
N MET A 9 1.03 11.61 -3.60
CA MET A 9 0.16 11.28 -4.74
C MET A 9 0.65 11.86 -6.09
N ASP A 10 1.96 11.91 -6.28
CA ASP A 10 2.66 12.48 -7.44
C ASP A 10 3.56 11.43 -8.14
N MET A 11 4.34 11.83 -9.15
CA MET A 11 5.28 10.95 -9.86
C MET A 11 6.25 10.25 -8.89
N LEU A 12 6.79 10.99 -7.92
CA LEU A 12 7.71 10.42 -6.93
C LEU A 12 7.00 9.41 -6.03
N GLY A 13 5.74 9.66 -5.67
CA GLY A 13 4.86 8.69 -5.01
C GLY A 13 4.71 7.38 -5.81
N ALA A 14 4.54 7.46 -7.13
CA ALA A 14 4.46 6.28 -8.00
C ALA A 14 5.78 5.49 -7.98
N VAL A 15 6.93 6.18 -8.05
CA VAL A 15 8.26 5.57 -7.92
C VAL A 15 8.44 4.93 -6.53
N MET A 16 7.93 5.56 -5.47
CA MET A 16 7.95 4.95 -4.12
C MET A 16 7.13 3.66 -4.07
N CYS A 17 5.97 3.59 -4.72
CA CYS A 17 5.18 2.35 -4.84
C CYS A 17 5.96 1.23 -5.55
N ILE A 18 6.72 1.55 -6.60
CA ILE A 18 7.61 0.59 -7.27
C ILE A 18 8.67 0.07 -6.29
N TRP A 19 9.34 0.94 -5.55
CA TRP A 19 10.31 0.54 -4.54
C TRP A 19 9.69 -0.34 -3.44
N ILE A 20 8.48 -0.02 -2.99
CA ILE A 20 7.72 -0.85 -2.05
C ILE A 20 7.52 -2.24 -2.64
N GLY A 21 7.08 -2.35 -3.89
CA GLY A 21 6.88 -3.63 -4.58
C GLY A 21 8.17 -4.46 -4.65
N VAL A 22 9.28 -3.82 -5.02
CA VAL A 22 10.60 -4.46 -5.03
C VAL A 22 10.96 -5.02 -3.66
N PHE A 23 10.80 -4.25 -2.58
CA PHE A 23 11.19 -4.70 -1.24
C PHE A 23 10.26 -5.76 -0.63
N VAL A 24 8.98 -5.70 -0.95
CA VAL A 24 7.97 -6.58 -0.37
C VAL A 24 7.94 -7.94 -1.08
N LEU A 25 8.21 -7.97 -2.39
CA LEU A 25 8.26 -9.20 -3.18
C LEU A 25 9.64 -9.88 -3.16
N SER A 26 10.69 -9.14 -2.81
CA SER A 26 12.05 -9.69 -2.73
C SER A 26 12.34 -10.39 -1.41
N ALA A 27 13.24 -11.36 -1.44
CA ALA A 27 13.76 -11.98 -0.24
C ALA A 27 14.64 -11.01 0.58
N ARG A 28 14.63 -11.14 1.91
CA ARG A 28 15.45 -10.33 2.83
C ARG A 28 16.92 -10.14 2.43
N PRO A 29 17.67 -11.16 1.96
CA PRO A 29 19.06 -10.95 1.51
C PRO A 29 19.18 -10.05 0.28
N VAL A 30 18.20 -10.09 -0.63
CA VAL A 30 18.13 -9.19 -1.79
C VAL A 30 17.77 -7.78 -1.33
N CYS A 31 16.77 -7.65 -0.43
CA CYS A 31 16.41 -6.36 0.16
C CYS A 31 17.60 -5.69 0.83
N ARG A 32 18.43 -6.43 1.57
CA ARG A 32 19.66 -5.90 2.19
C ARG A 32 20.61 -5.27 1.17
N LYS A 33 20.79 -5.89 0.00
CA LYS A 33 21.65 -5.35 -1.08
C LYS A 33 21.03 -4.11 -1.73
N LEU A 34 19.74 -4.18 -2.06
CA LEU A 34 19.01 -3.10 -2.71
C LEU A 34 18.78 -1.89 -1.79
N TRP A 35 18.72 -2.09 -0.47
CA TRP A 35 18.44 -1.03 0.50
C TRP A 35 19.51 0.07 0.48
N TYR A 36 20.77 -0.31 0.28
CA TYR A 36 21.86 0.67 0.13
C TYR A 36 21.65 1.58 -1.09
N ILE A 37 21.21 1.02 -2.21
CA ILE A 37 20.90 1.77 -3.44
C ILE A 37 19.72 2.72 -3.18
N PHE A 38 18.68 2.26 -2.49
CA PHE A 38 17.52 3.07 -2.15
C PHE A 38 17.87 4.26 -1.24
N VAL A 39 18.74 4.07 -0.23
CA VAL A 39 19.18 5.17 0.63
C VAL A 39 20.00 6.21 -0.14
N ILE A 40 20.89 5.79 -1.05
CA ILE A 40 21.61 6.72 -1.93
C ILE A 40 20.64 7.48 -2.83
N TYR A 41 19.69 6.77 -3.46
CA TYR A 41 18.65 7.37 -4.28
C TYR A 41 17.90 8.47 -3.51
N MET A 42 17.46 8.19 -2.28
CA MET A 42 16.79 9.19 -1.44
C MET A 42 17.71 10.36 -1.04
N ALA A 43 18.98 10.08 -0.73
CA ALA A 43 19.95 11.10 -0.33
C ALA A 43 20.30 12.07 -1.47
N VAL A 44 20.24 11.61 -2.73
CA VAL A 44 20.40 12.46 -3.92
C VAL A 44 19.10 13.17 -4.28
N LEU A 45 17.97 12.48 -4.21
CA LEU A 45 16.66 13.02 -4.57
C LEU A 45 16.23 14.17 -3.64
N PHE A 46 16.47 14.05 -2.34
CA PHE A 46 16.04 15.05 -1.35
C PHE A 46 16.59 16.47 -1.63
N PRO A 47 17.91 16.69 -1.80
CA PRO A 47 18.42 18.03 -2.12
C PRO A 47 17.97 18.51 -3.51
N LEU A 48 17.85 17.60 -4.50
CA LEU A 48 17.33 17.97 -5.83
C LEU A 48 15.88 18.49 -5.72
N GLN A 49 15.04 17.81 -4.94
CA GLN A 49 13.67 18.22 -4.71
C GLN A 49 13.57 19.56 -3.97
N TYR A 50 14.48 19.81 -3.02
CA TYR A 50 14.54 21.12 -2.37
C TYR A 50 14.87 22.23 -3.37
N VAL A 51 15.84 22.01 -4.26
CA VAL A 51 16.19 22.97 -5.32
C VAL A 51 15.01 23.21 -6.27
N THR A 52 14.28 22.16 -6.67
CA THR A 52 13.09 22.32 -7.52
C THR A 52 11.92 22.98 -6.80
N TYR A 53 11.83 22.93 -5.47
CA TYR A 53 10.76 23.62 -4.74
C TYR A 53 11.08 25.10 -4.47
N VAL A 54 12.36 25.43 -4.27
CA VAL A 54 12.82 26.82 -4.16
C VAL A 54 12.67 27.53 -5.51
N GLY A 55 12.97 26.85 -6.61
CA GLY A 55 12.85 27.39 -7.95
C GLY A 55 13.82 28.55 -8.24
N LEU A 56 13.56 29.23 -9.35
CA LEU A 56 14.23 30.46 -9.76
C LEU A 56 13.57 31.68 -9.13
N PRO A 57 14.34 32.74 -8.80
CA PRO A 57 13.77 33.98 -8.27
C PRO A 57 12.85 34.67 -9.30
N GLU A 58 11.69 35.13 -8.84
CA GLU A 58 10.66 35.77 -9.66
C GLU A 58 11.17 37.02 -10.40
N ASP A 59 12.10 37.76 -9.77
CA ASP A 59 12.67 39.01 -10.31
C ASP A 59 13.47 38.83 -11.62
N THR A 60 13.87 37.59 -11.96
CA THR A 60 14.71 37.32 -13.13
C THR A 60 13.91 37.18 -14.43
N CYS A 61 12.57 37.16 -14.37
CA CYS A 61 11.66 37.04 -15.53
C CYS A 61 11.99 35.88 -16.50
N PHE A 62 12.72 34.85 -16.06
CA PHE A 62 13.00 33.67 -16.87
C PHE A 62 11.83 32.70 -16.83
N ALA A 63 11.40 32.21 -18.00
CA ALA A 63 10.45 31.11 -18.07
C ALA A 63 11.15 29.77 -17.75
N TYR A 64 10.44 28.84 -17.12
CA TYR A 64 10.99 27.50 -16.90
C TYR A 64 11.02 26.71 -18.21
N PRO A 65 12.00 25.81 -18.39
CA PRO A 65 12.15 25.09 -19.64
C PRO A 65 11.03 24.08 -19.92
N TRP A 66 10.21 23.70 -18.93
CA TRP A 66 9.07 22.80 -19.08
C TRP A 66 7.73 23.51 -19.28
N ASP A 67 7.69 24.84 -19.15
CA ASP A 67 6.45 25.64 -19.25
C ASP A 67 5.73 25.51 -20.62
N HIS A 68 6.42 25.01 -21.64
CA HIS A 68 5.91 24.87 -23.02
C HIS A 68 5.69 23.42 -23.46
N LEU A 69 5.69 22.45 -22.53
CA LEU A 69 5.65 21.00 -22.86
C LEU A 69 4.37 20.58 -23.62
N PHE A 70 3.18 21.06 -23.24
CA PHE A 70 1.92 20.76 -23.93
C PHE A 70 1.39 21.90 -24.81
N GLY A 71 2.27 22.83 -25.21
CA GLY A 71 1.95 23.97 -26.05
C GLY A 71 1.97 25.32 -25.32
N TRP A 72 1.67 26.38 -26.06
CA TRP A 72 1.61 27.76 -25.58
C TRP A 72 0.15 28.18 -25.36
N PRO A 73 -0.19 28.92 -24.29
CA PRO A 73 0.69 29.56 -23.31
C PRO A 73 1.06 28.69 -22.08
N SER A 74 2.10 29.10 -21.34
CA SER A 74 2.58 28.46 -20.10
C SER A 74 1.56 28.44 -18.95
N THR A 75 0.58 29.33 -19.01
CA THR A 75 -0.55 29.40 -18.08
C THR A 75 -1.66 28.41 -18.40
N LEU A 76 -1.51 27.57 -19.44
CA LEU A 76 -2.45 26.52 -19.72
C LEU A 76 -2.55 25.60 -18.49
N THR A 77 -3.78 25.44 -18.00
CA THR A 77 -4.15 24.58 -16.88
C THR A 77 -3.46 23.22 -16.92
N LYS A 78 -3.40 22.61 -18.09
CA LYS A 78 -2.74 21.32 -18.35
C LYS A 78 -1.23 21.34 -18.06
N ASN A 79 -0.50 22.39 -18.43
CA ASN A 79 0.94 22.53 -18.15
C ASN A 79 1.16 22.64 -16.63
N VAL A 80 0.41 23.53 -15.96
CA VAL A 80 0.51 23.72 -14.50
C VAL A 80 0.17 22.43 -13.74
N ASN A 81 -0.88 21.73 -14.16
CA ASN A 81 -1.26 20.44 -13.58
C ASN A 81 -0.18 19.36 -13.75
N PHE A 82 0.44 19.33 -14.93
CA PHE A 82 1.55 18.41 -15.18
C PHE A 82 2.76 18.73 -14.31
N ASP A 83 3.12 20.01 -14.18
CA ASP A 83 4.21 20.45 -13.32
C ASP A 83 3.97 20.05 -11.87
N ILE A 84 2.73 20.21 -11.37
CA ILE A 84 2.35 19.77 -10.02
C ILE A 84 2.50 18.25 -9.86
N TRP A 85 2.03 17.46 -10.82
CA TRP A 85 2.11 15.99 -10.73
C TRP A 85 3.54 15.47 -10.88
N PHE A 86 4.36 16.11 -11.72
CA PHE A 86 5.76 15.71 -11.91
C PHE A 86 6.67 16.21 -10.78
N GLY A 87 6.31 17.32 -10.11
CA GLY A 87 7.09 17.94 -9.05
C GLY A 87 8.05 19.04 -9.55
N LEU A 88 7.70 19.74 -10.62
CA LEU A 88 8.53 20.79 -11.26
C LEU A 88 8.18 22.18 -10.72
N SER A 89 9.16 23.08 -10.52
CA SER A 89 8.84 24.45 -10.09
C SER A 89 7.98 25.16 -11.12
N ASN A 90 7.03 25.93 -10.61
CA ASN A 90 6.19 26.81 -11.40
C ASN A 90 5.87 28.04 -10.53
N TYR A 91 5.93 29.24 -11.12
CA TYR A 91 5.62 30.50 -10.42
C TYR A 91 4.18 30.58 -9.92
N ALA A 92 3.27 29.83 -10.54
CA ALA A 92 1.88 29.81 -10.17
C ALA A 92 1.59 28.93 -8.93
N VAL A 93 2.57 28.18 -8.41
CA VAL A 93 2.37 27.14 -7.39
C VAL A 93 3.29 27.36 -6.19
N ASN A 94 2.68 27.50 -5.01
CA ASN A 94 3.41 27.48 -3.75
C ASN A 94 3.53 26.03 -3.24
N TRP A 95 4.76 25.53 -3.15
CA TRP A 95 5.03 24.16 -2.73
C TRP A 95 4.88 23.99 -1.20
N PRO A 96 4.10 23.01 -0.72
CA PRO A 96 3.95 22.77 0.71
C PRO A 96 5.22 22.14 1.31
N ALA A 97 5.63 22.64 2.48
CA ALA A 97 6.78 22.09 3.23
C ALA A 97 6.52 20.66 3.76
N GLU A 98 5.25 20.26 3.88
CA GLU A 98 4.84 18.95 4.40
C GLU A 98 5.45 17.78 3.60
N ASN A 99 5.52 17.91 2.27
CA ASN A 99 6.09 16.88 1.40
C ASN A 99 7.58 16.65 1.72
N LEU A 100 8.36 17.73 1.86
CA LEU A 100 9.78 17.62 2.23
C LEU A 100 9.98 17.03 3.62
N ILE A 101 9.13 17.40 4.58
CA ILE A 101 9.20 16.84 5.93
C ILE A 101 8.96 15.32 5.87
N ALA A 102 7.97 14.87 5.09
CA ALA A 102 7.68 13.46 4.91
C ALA A 102 8.83 12.71 4.21
N ASP A 103 9.51 13.32 3.24
CA ASP A 103 10.70 12.75 2.58
C ASP A 103 11.90 12.67 3.53
N PHE A 104 12.12 13.71 4.33
CA PHE A 104 13.19 13.74 5.32
C PHE A 104 13.01 12.65 6.39
N ILE A 105 11.80 12.52 6.95
CA ILE A 105 11.47 11.46 7.92
C ILE A 105 11.70 10.08 7.28
N LEU A 106 11.31 9.91 6.01
CA LEU A 106 11.53 8.66 5.29
C LEU A 106 13.04 8.35 5.14
N LEU A 107 13.84 9.34 4.73
CA LEU A 107 15.30 9.20 4.61
C LEU A 107 15.96 8.86 5.95
N LEU A 108 15.52 9.50 7.04
CA LEU A 108 16.02 9.24 8.39
C LEU A 108 15.73 7.79 8.81
N VAL A 109 14.48 7.34 8.69
CA VAL A 109 14.09 5.96 9.03
C VAL A 109 14.80 4.96 8.14
N ALA A 110 14.96 5.25 6.84
CA ALA A 110 15.68 4.38 5.92
C ALA A 110 17.18 4.25 6.25
N SER A 111 17.81 5.34 6.71
CA SER A 111 19.20 5.36 7.14
C SER A 111 19.42 4.58 8.45
N CYS A 112 18.48 4.67 9.38
CA CYS A 112 18.47 3.84 10.58
C CYS A 112 18.34 2.35 10.21
N GLN A 113 17.42 2.01 9.31
CA GLN A 113 17.23 0.63 8.83
C GLN A 113 18.47 0.10 8.09
N LEU A 114 19.18 0.94 7.35
CA LEU A 114 20.45 0.55 6.72
C LEU A 114 21.50 0.15 7.76
N THR A 115 21.54 0.85 8.90
CA THR A 115 22.43 0.50 10.01
C THR A 115 22.07 -0.86 10.62
N VAL A 116 20.77 -1.16 10.74
CA VAL A 116 20.27 -2.48 11.16
C VAL A 116 20.73 -3.55 10.17
N PHE A 117 20.55 -3.34 8.87
CA PHE A 117 20.97 -4.30 7.83
C PHE A 117 22.49 -4.54 7.78
N ARG A 118 23.31 -3.55 8.16
CA ARG A 118 24.77 -3.70 8.27
C ARG A 118 25.20 -4.49 9.50
N ARG A 119 24.44 -4.39 10.59
CA ARG A 119 24.69 -5.13 11.85
C ARG A 119 24.08 -6.52 11.85
N GLU A 120 23.11 -6.77 10.97
CA GLU A 120 22.48 -8.07 10.81
C GLU A 120 23.52 -9.10 10.32
N GLY A 121 23.77 -10.12 11.15
CA GLY A 121 24.70 -11.21 10.85
C GLY A 121 24.24 -12.14 9.72
N THR A 122 24.87 -13.30 9.61
CA THR A 122 24.49 -14.35 8.64
C THR A 122 23.37 -15.25 9.12
N ASP A 123 23.13 -15.32 10.44
CA ASP A 123 22.06 -16.14 11.01
C ASP A 123 20.70 -15.47 10.82
N ASN A 124 19.85 -16.14 10.04
CA ASN A 124 18.47 -15.74 9.85
C ASN A 124 17.66 -16.17 11.09
N ASP A 125 17.20 -15.21 11.90
CA ASP A 125 16.33 -15.44 13.08
C ASP A 125 14.94 -16.03 12.74
N SER A 126 14.61 -16.22 11.46
CA SER A 126 13.33 -16.79 11.03
C SER A 126 13.29 -18.31 11.22
N ILE A 127 12.19 -18.85 11.74
CA ILE A 127 12.02 -20.30 11.99
C ILE A 127 12.33 -21.15 10.73
N PHE A 128 11.86 -20.69 9.58
CA PHE A 128 11.95 -21.40 8.31
C PHE A 128 13.24 -21.02 7.57
N VAL A 129 14.36 -21.49 8.10
CA VAL A 129 15.65 -21.41 7.40
C VAL A 129 15.58 -22.33 6.16
N ASN A 130 15.83 -21.79 4.97
CA ASN A 130 15.84 -22.49 3.67
C ASN A 130 14.47 -22.94 3.10
N ASP A 131 13.38 -22.21 3.36
CA ASP A 131 12.02 -22.54 2.85
C ASP A 131 11.53 -23.95 3.26
N ASP A 132 12.12 -24.53 4.30
CA ASP A 132 11.68 -25.78 4.90
C ASP A 132 10.59 -25.51 5.95
N TYR A 133 9.34 -25.60 5.51
CA TYR A 133 8.16 -25.28 6.30
C TYR A 133 7.68 -26.49 7.11
N ASP A 134 8.55 -27.02 7.96
CA ASP A 134 8.24 -28.13 8.85
C ASP A 134 8.19 -27.66 10.31
N LEU A 135 7.33 -28.28 11.14
CA LEU A 135 7.31 -28.03 12.58
C LEU A 135 8.63 -28.50 13.19
N LYS A 136 9.41 -27.57 13.75
CA LYS A 136 10.66 -27.91 14.42
C LYS A 136 10.37 -28.43 15.83
N PRO A 137 10.85 -29.64 16.20
CA PRO A 137 10.55 -30.23 17.51
C PRO A 137 11.16 -29.43 18.67
N ASN A 138 12.30 -28.77 18.45
CA ASN A 138 13.01 -28.00 19.48
C ASN A 138 12.69 -26.51 19.36
N ASN A 139 11.48 -26.10 19.75
CA ASN A 139 11.13 -24.68 19.82
C ASN A 139 11.81 -24.04 21.06
N PRO A 140 12.64 -22.99 20.90
CA PRO A 140 13.29 -22.31 22.03
C PRO A 140 12.31 -21.52 22.91
N ARG A 141 11.06 -21.32 22.46
CA ARG A 141 10.03 -20.57 23.19
C ARG A 141 9.04 -21.53 23.84
N TYR A 142 8.74 -21.28 25.12
CA TYR A 142 7.72 -22.03 25.84
C TYR A 142 6.34 -21.82 25.21
N ASP A 143 5.46 -22.79 25.41
CA ASP A 143 4.08 -22.73 24.97
C ASP A 143 3.27 -21.78 25.87
N PHE A 144 2.88 -20.64 25.29
CA PHE A 144 2.13 -19.58 25.95
C PHE A 144 0.61 -19.76 25.82
N ILE A 145 0.14 -20.68 24.97
CA ILE A 145 -1.28 -20.96 24.76
C ILE A 145 -1.78 -21.88 25.88
N ALA A 146 -1.09 -22.99 26.10
CA ALA A 146 -1.46 -23.98 27.12
C ALA A 146 -1.19 -23.49 28.56
N ASN A 147 -0.06 -22.80 28.78
CA ASN A 147 0.37 -22.37 30.11
C ASN A 147 0.57 -20.85 30.17
N GLN A 148 -0.52 -20.14 30.49
CA GLN A 148 -0.53 -18.69 30.63
C GLN A 148 0.08 -18.28 31.97
N ARG A 149 1.22 -17.56 31.96
CA ARG A 149 1.93 -17.16 33.19
C ARG A 149 1.79 -15.67 33.52
N SER A 150 1.49 -14.85 32.52
CA SER A 150 1.47 -13.39 32.64
C SER A 150 0.40 -12.76 31.76
N PHE A 151 0.00 -11.52 32.08
CA PHE A 151 -0.85 -10.70 31.21
C PHE A 151 -0.28 -10.56 29.79
N VAL A 152 1.05 -10.53 29.65
CA VAL A 152 1.73 -10.48 28.35
C VAL A 152 1.38 -11.70 27.49
N ASP A 153 1.12 -12.87 28.08
CA ASP A 153 0.75 -14.07 27.33
C ASP A 153 -0.66 -13.95 26.74
N PHE A 154 -1.59 -13.29 27.42
CA PHE A 154 -2.90 -12.97 26.85
C PHE A 154 -2.78 -12.01 25.66
N ILE A 155 -1.89 -11.00 25.74
CA ILE A 155 -1.60 -10.12 24.59
C ILE A 155 -0.98 -10.91 23.44
N LYS A 156 -0.06 -11.85 23.72
CA LYS A 156 0.51 -12.72 22.68
C LYS A 156 -0.58 -13.55 22.02
N ILE A 157 -1.52 -14.13 22.76
CA ILE A 157 -2.65 -14.88 22.17
C ILE A 157 -3.47 -13.95 21.27
N ALA A 158 -3.84 -12.76 21.73
CA ALA A 158 -4.59 -11.80 20.92
C ALA A 158 -3.87 -11.46 19.59
N ILE A 159 -2.56 -11.24 19.63
CA ILE A 159 -1.78 -10.84 18.44
C ILE A 159 -1.47 -12.03 17.54
N PHE A 160 -0.89 -13.12 18.07
CA PHE A 160 -0.40 -14.24 17.26
C PHE A 160 -1.51 -15.17 16.78
N HIS A 161 -2.52 -15.42 17.61
CA HIS A 161 -3.62 -16.32 17.26
C HIS A 161 -4.74 -15.57 16.51
N TYR A 162 -5.23 -14.43 17.01
CA TYR A 162 -6.34 -13.71 16.35
C TYR A 162 -5.92 -12.62 15.35
N GLY A 163 -4.63 -12.25 15.27
CA GLY A 163 -4.15 -11.16 14.43
C GLY A 163 -4.47 -11.33 12.94
N HIS A 164 -4.45 -12.56 12.43
CA HIS A 164 -4.73 -12.82 11.02
C HIS A 164 -6.17 -12.45 10.63
N TRP A 165 -7.17 -12.68 11.50
CA TRP A 165 -8.55 -12.25 11.26
C TRP A 165 -8.68 -10.73 11.22
N ILE A 166 -8.02 -10.04 12.16
CA ILE A 166 -7.99 -8.58 12.20
C ILE A 166 -7.39 -8.04 10.91
N THR A 167 -6.30 -8.64 10.42
CA THR A 167 -5.66 -8.19 9.17
C THR A 167 -6.55 -8.41 7.95
N LEU A 168 -7.29 -9.52 7.85
CA LEU A 168 -8.26 -9.75 6.77
C LEU A 168 -9.43 -8.77 6.84
N ILE A 169 -9.92 -8.44 8.04
CA ILE A 169 -10.95 -7.40 8.22
C ILE A 169 -10.44 -6.04 7.74
N MET A 170 -9.19 -5.66 8.07
CA MET A 170 -8.62 -4.40 7.60
C MET A 170 -8.49 -4.32 6.08
N VAL A 171 -8.14 -5.44 5.43
CA VAL A 171 -8.12 -5.51 3.96
C VAL A 171 -9.53 -5.45 3.38
N LEU A 172 -10.51 -6.08 4.04
CA LEU A 172 -11.91 -5.99 3.62
C LEU A 172 -12.45 -4.56 3.76
N ILE A 173 -12.07 -3.83 4.82
CA ILE A 173 -12.42 -2.40 4.98
C ILE A 173 -11.85 -1.59 3.80
N ALA A 174 -10.60 -1.85 3.40
CA ALA A 174 -10.02 -1.21 2.21
C ALA A 174 -10.77 -1.55 0.91
N GLY A 175 -11.35 -2.75 0.82
CA GLY A 175 -12.19 -3.18 -0.30
C GLY A 175 -13.60 -2.59 -0.28
N ILE A 176 -14.27 -2.50 0.87
CA ILE A 176 -15.63 -1.96 1.00
C ILE A 176 -15.63 -0.43 0.88
N GLY A 177 -14.51 0.22 1.22
CA GLY A 177 -14.35 1.67 1.14
C GLY A 177 -14.45 2.26 -0.27
N GLY A 178 -14.71 1.47 -1.32
CA GLY A 178 -15.01 1.99 -2.64
C GLY A 178 -15.73 1.04 -3.58
N THR A 179 -16.15 1.57 -4.72
CA THR A 179 -16.86 0.85 -5.79
C THR A 179 -15.98 0.54 -7.02
N SER A 180 -14.70 0.91 -6.96
CA SER A 180 -13.74 0.69 -8.04
C SER A 180 -13.42 -0.80 -8.30
N LEU A 181 -12.86 -1.08 -9.48
CA LEU A 181 -12.28 -2.39 -9.82
C LEU A 181 -11.24 -2.85 -8.80
N PHE A 182 -10.46 -1.91 -8.24
CA PHE A 182 -9.47 -2.21 -7.22
C PHE A 182 -10.10 -2.70 -5.91
N ALA A 183 -11.21 -2.08 -5.51
CA ALA A 183 -12.01 -2.50 -4.36
C ALA A 183 -12.58 -3.93 -4.55
N LEU A 184 -13.13 -4.21 -5.74
CA LEU A 184 -13.65 -5.53 -6.07
C LEU A 184 -12.59 -6.63 -5.96
N GLY A 185 -11.36 -6.39 -6.43
CA GLY A 185 -10.29 -7.38 -6.30
C GLY A 185 -9.87 -7.63 -4.84
N TYR A 186 -9.91 -6.62 -3.96
CA TYR A 186 -9.69 -6.86 -2.52
C TYR A 186 -10.74 -7.79 -1.93
N ILE A 187 -12.01 -7.51 -2.24
CA ILE A 187 -13.15 -8.30 -1.77
C ILE A 187 -13.01 -9.74 -2.25
N MET A 188 -12.75 -9.95 -3.54
CA MET A 188 -12.61 -11.28 -4.14
C MET A 188 -11.47 -12.10 -3.53
N ILE A 189 -10.26 -11.53 -3.42
CA ILE A 189 -9.11 -12.25 -2.86
C ILE A 189 -9.30 -12.51 -1.36
N THR A 190 -9.87 -11.55 -0.63
CA THR A 190 -10.15 -11.69 0.81
C THR A 190 -11.19 -12.78 1.07
N PHE A 191 -12.29 -12.81 0.33
CA PHE A 191 -13.28 -13.90 0.45
C PHE A 191 -12.70 -15.26 0.06
N TRP A 192 -11.83 -15.31 -0.96
CA TRP A 192 -11.16 -16.56 -1.32
C TRP A 192 -10.29 -17.13 -0.19
N ILE A 193 -9.61 -16.26 0.58
CA ILE A 193 -8.84 -16.65 1.77
C ILE A 193 -9.77 -17.02 2.93
N LEU A 194 -10.78 -16.19 3.21
CA LEU A 194 -11.75 -16.41 4.30
C LEU A 194 -12.54 -17.71 4.12
N TRP A 195 -12.85 -18.11 2.89
CA TRP A 195 -13.55 -19.36 2.57
C TRP A 195 -12.83 -20.60 3.11
N GLN A 196 -11.49 -20.57 3.17
CA GLN A 196 -10.70 -21.68 3.71
C GLN A 196 -10.68 -21.69 5.24
N GLY A 197 -10.92 -20.54 5.88
CA GLY A 197 -10.97 -20.39 7.34
C GLY A 197 -9.72 -20.92 8.05
N ASN A 198 -9.92 -21.57 9.21
CA ASN A 198 -8.83 -22.13 10.01
C ASN A 198 -8.08 -23.28 9.30
N ASN A 199 -8.71 -23.95 8.33
CA ASN A 199 -8.09 -25.04 7.57
C ASN A 199 -6.90 -24.55 6.70
N LEU A 200 -6.82 -23.24 6.47
CA LEU A 200 -5.67 -22.62 5.82
C LEU A 200 -4.38 -22.70 6.66
N TYR A 201 -4.49 -22.65 8.00
CA TYR A 201 -3.33 -22.61 8.90
C TYR A 201 -2.94 -23.99 9.43
N VAL A 202 -3.80 -24.98 9.23
CA VAL A 202 -3.48 -26.36 9.54
C VAL A 202 -2.53 -26.90 8.49
N MET A 203 -1.28 -27.13 8.88
CA MET A 203 -0.33 -27.91 8.09
C MET A 203 -0.89 -29.33 7.95
N ASN A 204 -1.52 -29.60 6.82
CA ASN A 204 -1.86 -30.94 6.43
C ASN A 204 -0.85 -31.40 5.38
N PRO A 205 -0.01 -32.41 5.68
CA PRO A 205 1.01 -32.90 4.75
C PRO A 205 0.42 -33.41 3.42
N LEU A 206 -0.87 -33.76 3.37
CA LEU A 206 -1.53 -34.30 2.19
C LEU A 206 -2.25 -33.24 1.32
N THR A 207 -2.68 -32.10 1.89
CA THR A 207 -3.56 -31.16 1.18
C THR A 207 -3.08 -29.72 1.15
N ASN A 208 -2.44 -29.21 2.22
CA ASN A 208 -2.01 -27.81 2.31
C ASN A 208 -0.66 -27.71 3.03
N SER A 209 0.39 -27.44 2.26
CA SER A 209 1.66 -26.98 2.81
C SER A 209 1.53 -25.52 3.25
N PHE A 210 2.18 -25.16 4.35
CA PHE A 210 2.27 -23.77 4.80
C PHE A 210 2.89 -22.83 3.76
N LYS A 211 3.67 -23.38 2.81
CA LYS A 211 4.13 -22.65 1.62
C LYS A 211 2.95 -22.10 0.79
N SER A 212 1.88 -22.88 0.63
CA SER A 212 0.65 -22.47 -0.07
C SER A 212 -0.05 -21.34 0.68
N THR A 213 -0.10 -21.43 2.01
CA THR A 213 -0.66 -20.38 2.87
C THR A 213 0.13 -19.08 2.74
N LEU A 214 1.46 -19.14 2.85
CA LEU A 214 2.31 -17.99 2.67
C LEU A 214 2.19 -17.39 1.26
N ALA A 215 2.03 -18.22 0.23
CA ALA A 215 1.81 -17.76 -1.14
C ALA A 215 0.51 -16.96 -1.28
N LYS A 216 -0.60 -17.38 -0.66
CA LYS A 216 -1.87 -16.63 -0.68
C LYS A 216 -1.74 -15.26 -0.01
N TRP A 217 -1.05 -15.19 1.12
CA TRP A 217 -0.77 -13.91 1.79
C TRP A 217 0.15 -13.01 0.96
N LYS A 218 1.17 -13.57 0.32
CA LYS A 218 2.03 -12.84 -0.62
C LYS A 218 1.26 -12.35 -1.84
N THR A 219 0.29 -13.12 -2.35
CA THR A 219 -0.63 -12.67 -3.42
C THR A 219 -1.44 -11.46 -2.97
N LEU A 220 -1.98 -11.48 -1.75
CA LEU A 220 -2.75 -10.36 -1.20
C LEU A 220 -1.89 -9.10 -1.07
N ILE A 221 -0.69 -9.23 -0.54
CA ILE A 221 0.30 -8.15 -0.44
C ILE A 221 0.67 -7.61 -1.82
N SER A 222 0.95 -8.49 -2.79
CA SER A 222 1.28 -8.11 -4.17
C SER A 222 0.14 -7.33 -4.81
N TYR A 223 -1.11 -7.74 -4.55
CA TYR A 223 -2.28 -7.03 -5.02
C TYR A 223 -2.39 -5.64 -4.39
N THR A 224 -2.20 -5.50 -3.07
CA THR A 224 -2.20 -4.20 -2.38
C THR A 224 -1.16 -3.23 -2.94
N VAL A 225 0.06 -3.71 -3.21
CA VAL A 225 1.10 -2.83 -3.78
C VAL A 225 0.77 -2.45 -5.23
N PHE A 226 0.20 -3.38 -6.00
CA PHE A 226 -0.25 -3.12 -7.37
C PHE A 226 -1.38 -2.09 -7.42
N THR A 227 -2.40 -2.20 -6.56
CA THR A 227 -3.49 -1.23 -6.50
C THR A 227 -2.99 0.15 -6.08
N MET A 228 -2.09 0.23 -5.10
CA MET A 228 -1.44 1.49 -4.72
C MET A 228 -0.72 2.13 -5.91
N PHE A 229 0.11 1.37 -6.63
CA PHE A 229 0.82 1.87 -7.81
C PHE A 229 -0.16 2.38 -8.88
N CYS A 230 -1.19 1.59 -9.22
CA CYS A 230 -2.18 1.97 -10.20
C CYS A 230 -2.95 3.24 -9.81
N LYS A 231 -3.39 3.35 -8.55
CA LYS A 231 -4.10 4.55 -8.05
C LYS A 231 -3.24 5.81 -8.13
N VAL A 232 -1.96 5.72 -7.76
CA VAL A 232 -1.04 6.86 -7.86
C VAL A 232 -0.70 7.19 -9.32
N ALA A 233 -0.48 6.19 -10.17
CA ALA A 233 -0.23 6.39 -11.60
C ALA A 233 -1.46 7.02 -12.31
N LEU A 234 -2.67 6.63 -11.93
CA LEU A 234 -3.92 7.20 -12.43
C LEU A 234 -4.10 8.67 -12.01
N GLN A 235 -3.36 9.19 -11.02
CA GLN A 235 -3.35 10.63 -10.74
C GLN A 235 -2.81 11.46 -11.90
N LEU A 236 -1.95 10.91 -12.76
CA LEU A 236 -1.56 11.59 -14.00
C LEU A 236 -2.79 11.84 -14.88
N VAL A 237 -3.61 10.81 -15.05
CA VAL A 237 -4.83 10.88 -15.87
C VAL A 237 -5.86 11.80 -15.20
N GLY A 238 -6.05 11.66 -13.90
CA GLY A 238 -7.04 12.43 -13.13
C GLY A 238 -6.67 13.89 -12.88
N CYS A 239 -5.39 14.23 -12.75
CA CYS A 239 -4.94 15.59 -12.49
C CYS A 239 -4.45 16.33 -13.74
N VAL A 240 -4.04 15.66 -14.82
CA VAL A 240 -3.50 16.34 -16.02
C VAL A 240 -4.42 16.19 -17.24
N PHE A 241 -4.99 15.00 -17.44
CA PHE A 241 -5.79 14.68 -18.63
C PHE A 241 -7.29 14.62 -18.36
N LEU A 242 -7.76 15.31 -17.32
CA LEU A 242 -9.19 15.31 -16.94
C LEU A 242 -10.09 15.86 -18.05
N GLU A 243 -9.62 16.86 -18.80
CA GLU A 243 -10.33 17.44 -19.95
C GLU A 243 -10.67 16.42 -21.05
N TRP A 244 -9.88 15.36 -21.19
CA TRP A 244 -10.13 14.29 -22.17
C TRP A 244 -11.45 13.55 -21.93
N PHE A 245 -11.92 13.53 -20.67
CA PHE A 245 -13.21 12.91 -20.31
C PHE A 245 -14.41 13.81 -20.63
N TYR A 246 -14.21 15.12 -20.79
CA TYR A 246 -15.28 16.10 -21.01
C TYR A 246 -15.57 16.37 -22.50
N ASP A 247 -14.64 16.05 -23.42
CA ASP A 247 -14.79 16.48 -24.82
C ASP A 247 -16.03 15.87 -25.52
N SER A 248 -16.94 16.78 -25.90
CA SER A 248 -18.40 16.62 -26.05
C SER A 248 -18.82 16.25 -27.47
N SER A 249 -18.25 15.19 -28.04
CA SER A 249 -18.70 14.71 -29.35
C SER A 249 -18.73 13.17 -29.46
N GLY A 250 -19.89 12.58 -29.11
CA GLY A 250 -20.32 11.27 -29.61
C GLY A 250 -20.68 10.20 -28.57
N ILE A 251 -21.07 9.03 -29.09
CA ILE A 251 -21.55 7.80 -28.40
C ILE A 251 -20.58 7.30 -27.29
N GLN A 252 -19.35 7.81 -27.25
CA GLN A 252 -18.29 7.49 -26.28
C GLN A 252 -18.42 8.15 -24.89
N GLU A 253 -19.43 8.98 -24.63
CA GLU A 253 -19.63 9.61 -23.31
C GLU A 253 -19.92 8.57 -22.20
N SER A 254 -20.80 7.60 -22.47
CA SER A 254 -21.16 6.55 -21.51
C SER A 254 -19.97 5.65 -21.16
N MET A 255 -19.13 5.32 -22.14
CA MET A 255 -17.92 4.52 -21.93
C MET A 255 -16.87 5.28 -21.11
N ARG A 256 -16.67 6.58 -21.39
CA ARG A 256 -15.73 7.43 -20.65
C ARG A 256 -16.14 7.62 -19.19
N CYS A 257 -17.44 7.85 -18.95
CA CYS A 257 -18.00 7.90 -17.60
C CYS A 257 -17.82 6.57 -16.85
N THR A 258 -18.10 5.45 -17.54
CA THR A 258 -17.92 4.10 -17.00
C THR A 258 -16.45 3.85 -16.62
N VAL A 259 -15.49 4.22 -17.48
CA VAL A 259 -14.06 4.09 -17.19
C VAL A 259 -13.67 4.94 -15.97
N ARG A 260 -14.15 6.19 -15.91
CA ARG A 260 -13.91 7.09 -14.78
C ARG A 260 -14.42 6.50 -13.47
N GLN A 261 -15.63 5.94 -13.44
CA GLN A 261 -16.22 5.31 -12.26
C GLN A 261 -15.53 3.98 -11.91
N LEU A 262 -15.25 3.13 -12.90
CA LEU A 262 -14.62 1.83 -12.70
C LEU A 262 -13.23 1.94 -12.07
N PHE A 263 -12.43 2.93 -12.48
CA PHE A 263 -11.10 3.18 -11.91
C PHE A 263 -11.08 4.25 -10.82
N SER A 264 -12.23 4.86 -10.52
CA SER A 264 -12.37 5.97 -9.56
C SER A 264 -11.36 7.10 -9.82
N ILE A 265 -11.37 7.62 -11.06
CA ILE A 265 -10.42 8.64 -11.51
C ILE A 265 -10.89 10.02 -11.03
N VAL A 266 -10.21 10.53 -10.01
CA VAL A 266 -10.34 11.90 -9.47
C VAL A 266 -8.96 12.37 -9.03
N CYS A 267 -8.66 13.66 -9.24
CA CYS A 267 -7.44 14.26 -8.72
C CYS A 267 -7.55 14.47 -7.21
N VAL A 268 -6.69 13.81 -6.43
CA VAL A 268 -6.66 13.93 -4.96
C VAL A 268 -5.34 14.51 -4.44
N ASN A 269 -4.50 15.03 -5.34
CA ASN A 269 -3.25 15.70 -4.97
C ASN A 269 -3.56 16.91 -4.07
N SER A 270 -2.89 16.97 -2.91
CA SER A 270 -3.12 17.98 -1.88
C SER A 270 -2.89 19.42 -2.38
N ILE A 271 -1.94 19.61 -3.30
CA ILE A 271 -1.60 20.93 -3.87
C ILE A 271 -2.74 21.43 -4.77
N VAL A 272 -3.25 20.54 -5.64
CA VAL A 272 -4.38 20.86 -6.53
C VAL A 272 -5.64 21.14 -5.72
N GLN A 273 -5.89 20.34 -4.68
CA GLN A 273 -7.04 20.52 -3.79
C GLN A 273 -6.94 21.81 -2.97
N ALA A 274 -5.76 22.14 -2.42
CA ALA A 274 -5.55 23.39 -1.68
C ALA A 274 -5.81 24.62 -2.55
N ARG A 275 -5.39 24.59 -3.82
CA ARG A 275 -5.63 25.68 -4.78
C ARG A 275 -7.11 25.88 -5.08
N LYS A 276 -7.87 24.78 -5.19
CA LYS A 276 -9.33 24.81 -5.38
C LYS A 276 -10.06 25.52 -4.24
N VAL A 277 -9.60 25.35 -3.00
CA VAL A 277 -10.21 25.97 -1.80
C VAL A 277 -9.92 27.48 -1.73
N VAL A 278 -8.75 27.92 -2.18
CA VAL A 278 -8.33 29.34 -2.12
C VAL A 278 -9.07 30.21 -3.15
N GLY A 279 -9.81 29.62 -4.09
CA GLY A 279 -10.58 30.36 -5.09
C GLY A 279 -9.72 31.03 -6.17
N ALA A 280 -8.47 30.59 -6.32
CA ALA A 280 -7.68 30.90 -7.51
C ALA A 280 -8.39 30.34 -8.76
N ASP A 281 -8.14 30.93 -9.94
CA ASP A 281 -8.76 30.50 -11.20
C ASP A 281 -8.80 28.96 -11.28
N PRO A 282 -10.00 28.37 -11.47
CA PRO A 282 -10.14 26.93 -11.39
C PRO A 282 -9.20 26.31 -12.43
N LEU A 283 -8.31 25.45 -11.95
CA LEU A 283 -7.33 24.74 -12.77
C LEU A 283 -8.02 23.82 -13.79
N PHE A 284 -9.35 23.69 -13.71
CA PHE A 284 -10.22 23.09 -14.69
C PHE A 284 -11.54 23.86 -14.77
N PRO A 285 -11.84 24.55 -15.90
CA PRO A 285 -13.06 25.35 -16.01
C PRO A 285 -14.36 24.53 -15.98
N ASN A 286 -14.30 23.22 -16.30
CA ASN A 286 -15.48 22.34 -16.45
C ASN A 286 -15.52 21.16 -15.45
N GLU A 287 -14.68 21.15 -14.40
CA GLU A 287 -14.62 20.03 -13.43
C GLU A 287 -15.97 19.82 -12.72
N THR A 288 -16.65 20.91 -12.34
CA THR A 288 -17.92 20.84 -11.62
C THR A 288 -19.05 20.22 -12.43
N ASP A 289 -19.04 20.44 -13.75
CA ASP A 289 -20.05 19.85 -14.64
C ASP A 289 -19.74 18.38 -14.92
N LEU A 290 -18.46 18.03 -15.03
CA LEU A 290 -18.03 16.63 -15.16
C LEU A 290 -18.34 15.82 -13.88
N ASP A 291 -18.18 16.41 -12.69
CA ASP A 291 -18.58 15.81 -11.42
C ASP A 291 -20.09 15.60 -11.30
N ARG A 292 -20.90 16.51 -11.87
CA ARG A 292 -22.36 16.36 -11.94
C ARG A 292 -22.79 15.25 -12.90
N MET A 293 -22.11 15.12 -14.04
CA MET A 293 -22.42 14.09 -15.04
C MET A 293 -21.97 12.69 -14.58
N CYS A 294 -20.81 12.60 -13.91
CA CYS A 294 -20.20 11.35 -13.49
C CYS A 294 -19.66 11.47 -12.07
N THR A 295 -20.48 11.16 -11.07
CA THR A 295 -20.05 11.28 -9.67
C THR A 295 -19.06 10.18 -9.30
N VAL A 296 -17.98 10.57 -8.61
CA VAL A 296 -16.97 9.68 -8.03
C VAL A 296 -16.58 10.19 -6.65
N VAL A 297 -16.43 9.29 -5.68
CA VAL A 297 -16.07 9.66 -4.31
C VAL A 297 -14.54 9.82 -4.19
N PRO A 298 -14.01 10.98 -3.81
CA PRO A 298 -12.56 11.23 -3.79
C PRO A 298 -11.80 10.35 -2.77
N GLN A 299 -12.47 9.88 -1.72
CA GLN A 299 -11.88 8.98 -0.73
C GLN A 299 -11.46 7.63 -1.34
N GLU A 300 -12.12 7.18 -2.41
CA GLU A 300 -11.80 5.93 -3.10
C GLU A 300 -10.49 6.01 -3.90
N ALA A 301 -10.21 7.19 -4.49
CA ALA A 301 -9.01 7.45 -5.27
C ALA A 301 -7.76 7.60 -4.39
N GLN A 302 -7.93 7.89 -3.10
CA GLN A 302 -6.84 7.93 -2.14
C GLN A 302 -6.32 6.52 -1.80
N ILE A 303 -5.03 6.44 -1.45
CA ILE A 303 -4.35 5.18 -1.06
C ILE A 303 -4.26 5.00 0.46
N GLY A 304 -4.98 5.79 1.26
CA GLY A 304 -4.87 5.76 2.72
C GLY A 304 -5.23 4.41 3.33
N PHE A 305 -6.39 3.86 2.94
CA PHE A 305 -6.82 2.52 3.37
C PHE A 305 -5.88 1.43 2.85
N ASP A 306 -5.38 1.56 1.62
CA ASP A 306 -4.41 0.63 1.04
C ASP A 306 -3.08 0.61 1.84
N ALA A 307 -2.58 1.78 2.23
CA ALA A 307 -1.35 1.92 3.01
C ALA A 307 -1.49 1.32 4.41
N ILE A 308 -2.64 1.52 5.07
CA ILE A 308 -2.94 0.93 6.38
C ILE A 308 -3.04 -0.60 6.24
N ALA A 309 -3.78 -1.09 5.25
CA ALA A 309 -3.92 -2.52 4.97
C ALA A 309 -2.55 -3.19 4.71
N LEU A 310 -1.69 -2.54 3.91
CA LEU A 310 -0.32 -3.01 3.68
C LEU A 310 0.48 -3.13 4.98
N GLY A 311 0.33 -2.18 5.91
CA GLY A 311 0.97 -2.21 7.21
C GLY A 311 0.58 -3.45 8.03
N PHE A 312 -0.72 -3.75 8.11
CA PHE A 312 -1.23 -4.95 8.76
C PHE A 312 -0.75 -6.24 8.06
N LEU A 313 -0.76 -6.27 6.72
CA LEU A 313 -0.32 -7.43 5.96
C LEU A 313 1.17 -7.75 6.17
N VAL A 314 2.04 -6.74 6.13
CA VAL A 314 3.48 -6.90 6.38
C VAL A 314 3.74 -7.34 7.82
N PHE A 315 2.99 -6.80 8.78
CA PHE A 315 3.06 -7.21 10.18
C PHE A 315 2.65 -8.68 10.36
N GLN A 316 1.55 -9.10 9.72
CA GLN A 316 1.08 -10.49 9.75
C GLN A 316 2.05 -11.46 9.08
N LEU A 317 2.69 -11.05 7.97
CA LEU A 317 3.74 -11.84 7.32
C LEU A 317 4.91 -12.10 8.28
N ARG A 318 5.28 -11.10 9.10
CA ARG A 318 6.32 -11.27 10.11
C ARG A 318 5.88 -12.20 11.25
N ILE A 319 4.61 -12.16 11.65
CA ILE A 319 4.04 -13.08 12.63
C ILE A 319 4.20 -14.53 12.15
N PHE A 320 3.90 -14.81 10.88
CA PHE A 320 4.03 -16.16 10.31
C PHE A 320 5.45 -16.72 10.32
N HIS A 321 6.48 -15.88 10.27
CA HIS A 321 7.89 -16.31 10.35
C HIS A 321 8.45 -16.38 11.78
N SER A 322 7.63 -16.17 12.81
CA SER A 322 8.05 -16.09 14.22
C SER A 322 7.82 -17.38 15.01
N TRP A 323 8.78 -17.77 15.88
CA TRP A 323 8.74 -18.97 16.73
C TRP A 323 7.46 -19.13 17.57
N TYR A 324 6.77 -18.03 17.88
CA TYR A 324 5.50 -18.05 18.60
C TYR A 324 4.35 -18.61 17.75
N PHE A 325 4.36 -18.38 16.44
CA PHE A 325 3.27 -18.80 15.56
C PHE A 325 3.19 -20.33 15.41
N GLN A 326 4.33 -21.04 15.59
CA GLN A 326 4.34 -22.50 15.57
C GLN A 326 3.41 -23.10 16.65
N HIS A 327 3.32 -22.48 17.83
CA HIS A 327 2.38 -22.93 18.88
C HIS A 327 0.92 -22.72 18.44
N CYS A 328 0.61 -21.59 17.79
CA CYS A 328 -0.71 -21.35 17.24
C CYS A 328 -1.10 -22.38 16.18
N MET A 329 -0.14 -22.83 15.35
CA MET A 329 -0.39 -23.88 14.35
C MET A 329 -0.73 -25.23 14.98
N VAL A 330 -0.05 -25.58 16.07
CA VAL A 330 -0.37 -26.81 16.83
C VAL A 330 -1.78 -26.70 17.40
N GLU A 331 -2.16 -25.53 17.91
CA GLU A 331 -3.52 -25.30 18.42
C GLU A 331 -4.59 -25.46 17.34
N TYR A 332 -4.44 -24.82 16.17
CA TYR A 332 -5.39 -25.00 15.06
C TYR A 332 -5.54 -26.46 14.62
N ARG A 333 -4.44 -27.22 14.64
CA ARG A 333 -4.49 -28.65 14.33
C ARG A 333 -5.26 -29.42 15.41
N SER A 334 -5.06 -29.08 16.67
CA SER A 334 -5.79 -29.67 17.80
C SER A 334 -7.28 -29.38 17.72
N GLU A 335 -7.68 -28.15 17.40
CA GLU A 335 -9.09 -27.75 17.22
C GLU A 335 -9.82 -28.64 16.19
N ILE A 336 -9.21 -28.88 15.03
CA ILE A 336 -9.81 -29.74 13.98
C ILE A 336 -9.93 -31.20 14.44
N LEU A 337 -8.89 -31.73 15.10
CA LEU A 337 -8.91 -33.11 15.59
C LEU A 337 -9.95 -33.29 16.71
N LEU A 338 -10.10 -32.31 17.58
CA LEU A 338 -11.09 -32.31 18.65
C LEU A 338 -12.51 -32.18 18.10
N ALA A 339 -12.75 -31.35 17.08
CA ALA A 339 -14.06 -31.21 16.45
C ALA A 339 -14.63 -32.57 15.99
N ASN A 340 -13.80 -33.44 15.40
CA ASN A 340 -14.20 -34.79 15.00
C ASN A 340 -14.57 -35.69 16.20
N ARG A 341 -13.88 -35.53 17.34
CA ARG A 341 -14.17 -36.28 18.57
C ARG A 341 -15.43 -35.78 19.27
N TRP A 342 -15.68 -34.47 19.25
CA TRP A 342 -16.88 -33.86 19.82
C TRP A 342 -18.16 -34.41 19.21
N VAL A 343 -18.17 -34.70 17.91
CA VAL A 343 -19.33 -35.33 17.23
C VAL A 343 -19.63 -36.71 17.82
N ILE A 344 -18.61 -37.51 18.10
CA ILE A 344 -18.76 -38.86 18.70
C ILE A 344 -19.33 -38.74 20.12
N VAL A 345 -18.80 -37.82 20.93
CA VAL A 345 -19.27 -37.59 22.30
C VAL A 345 -20.74 -37.14 22.30
N LEU A 346 -21.10 -36.20 21.41
CA LEU A 346 -22.48 -35.74 21.28
C LEU A 346 -23.43 -36.87 20.88
N SER A 347 -23.00 -37.73 19.93
CA SER A 347 -23.79 -38.90 19.52
C SER A 347 -23.96 -39.97 20.59
N SER A 348 -23.11 -39.98 21.61
CA SER A 348 -23.21 -40.90 22.76
C SER A 348 -24.04 -40.34 23.92
N LEU A 349 -24.33 -39.04 23.91
CA LEU A 349 -25.16 -38.34 24.89
C LEU A 349 -26.63 -38.24 24.48
N CYS A 350 -26.93 -38.35 23.18
CA CYS A 350 -28.27 -38.53 22.62
C CYS A 350 -28.58 -40.02 22.46
#